data_AF-X1CFD1-F1
#
_entry.id   AF-X1CFD1-F1
#
_cell.length_a   1.000
_cell.length_b   1.000
_cell.length_c   1.000
_cell.angle_alpha   90.00
_cell.angle_beta   90.00
_cell.angle_gamma   90.00
#
_symmetry.space_group_name_H-M   'P 1'
#
loop_
_entity.id
_entity.type
_entity.pdbx_description
1 polymer ?
#
loop_
_entity_poly.entity_id
_entity_poly.type
_entity_poly.pdbx_seq_one_letter_code
_entity_poly.pdbx_strand_id
1 'polypeptide(L)' 'SAFVLGRDGEVLVSHLGRIESFSELETYLAHTLGRPLNIGHINRTGDSLPYRRAFTAEMRDIVAGVYGRDVEAFGYGF' A
#
# COMPACT_ATOMS: atom_id res chain seq x y z
N SER A 1 -5.56 -1.86 -19.22
CA SER A 1 -5.75 -1.33 -17.87
C SER A 1 -5.73 -2.52 -16.91
N ALA A 2 -4.71 -2.65 -16.07
CA ALA A 2 -4.71 -3.65 -15.01
C ALA A 2 -5.46 -3.03 -13.82
N PHE A 3 -6.64 -3.55 -13.52
CA PHE A 3 -7.43 -3.12 -12.37
C PHE A 3 -7.01 -3.97 -11.17
N VAL A 4 -6.80 -3.33 -10.01
CA VAL A 4 -6.47 -4.02 -8.75
C VAL A 4 -7.75 -4.56 -8.09
N LEU A 5 -8.89 -3.89 -8.31
CA LEU A 5 -10.21 -4.28 -7.83
C LEU A 5 -11.08 -4.85 -8.95
N GLY A 6 -11.89 -5.85 -8.61
CA GLY A 6 -12.91 -6.44 -9.45
C GLY A 6 -14.16 -5.56 -9.56
N ARG A 7 -15.13 -6.00 -10.36
CA ARG A 7 -16.42 -5.28 -10.51
C ARG A 7 -17.18 -5.18 -9.20
N ASP A 8 -16.97 -6.14 -8.31
CA ASP A 8 -17.65 -6.24 -7.02
C ASP A 8 -16.86 -5.57 -5.88
N GLY A 9 -15.74 -4.90 -6.18
CA GLY A 9 -14.88 -4.25 -5.20
C GLY A 9 -13.84 -5.15 -4.53
N GLU A 10 -13.79 -6.43 -4.92
CA GLU A 10 -12.83 -7.41 -4.39
C GLU A 10 -11.42 -7.25 -4.99
N VAL A 11 -10.38 -7.51 -4.20
CA VAL A 11 -8.99 -7.47 -4.64
C VAL A 11 -8.70 -8.65 -5.59
N LEU A 12 -8.22 -8.37 -6.80
CA LEU A 12 -7.98 -9.38 -7.84
C LEU A 12 -6.61 -10.06 -7.77
N VAL A 13 -5.76 -9.63 -6.83
CA VAL A 13 -4.39 -10.15 -6.65
C VAL A 13 -4.29 -11.00 -5.39
N SER A 14 -3.38 -11.98 -5.39
CA SER A 14 -3.12 -12.84 -4.24
C SER A 14 -2.39 -12.14 -3.10
N HIS A 15 -1.78 -10.97 -3.37
CA HIS A 15 -1.04 -10.19 -2.39
C HIS A 15 -0.95 -8.72 -2.78
N LEU A 16 -1.18 -7.84 -1.79
CA LEU A 16 -0.96 -6.41 -1.89
C LEU A 16 0.30 -6.03 -1.10
N GLY A 17 1.37 -5.69 -1.81
CA GLY A 17 2.63 -5.28 -1.21
C GLY A 17 2.58 -3.85 -0.67
N ARG A 18 3.11 -3.65 0.54
CA ARG A 18 3.19 -2.35 1.22
C ARG A 18 4.61 -1.80 1.14
N ILE A 19 4.78 -0.57 0.64
CA ILE A 19 6.10 0.06 0.52
C ILE A 19 6.64 0.42 1.91
N GLU A 20 5.74 0.78 2.83
CA GLU A 20 6.02 0.99 4.24
C GLU A 20 6.57 -0.26 4.95
N SER A 21 6.22 -1.45 4.44
CA SER A 21 6.68 -2.76 4.93
C SER A 21 7.44 -3.52 3.84
N PHE A 22 8.36 -2.84 3.13
CA PHE A 22 9.05 -3.39 1.96
C PHE A 22 9.78 -4.72 2.24
N SER A 23 10.35 -4.89 3.44
CA SER A 23 11.01 -6.15 3.85
C SER A 23 10.04 -7.33 3.94
N GLU A 24 8.79 -7.08 4.35
CA GLU A 24 7.75 -8.11 4.38
C GLU A 24 7.38 -8.52 2.96
N LEU A 25 7.31 -7.56 2.04
CA LEU A 25 7.09 -7.82 0.62
C LEU A 25 8.21 -8.67 0.01
N GLU A 26 9.49 -8.34 0.27
CA GLU A 26 10.63 -9.13 -0.21
C GLU A 26 10.59 -10.56 0.34
N THR A 27 10.23 -10.73 1.62
CA THR A 27 10.08 -12.04 2.25
C THR A 27 8.95 -12.85 1.60
N TYR A 28 7.78 -12.22 1.39
CA TYR A 28 6.65 -12.85 0.70
C TYR A 28 7.02 -13.31 -0.70
N LEU A 29 7.70 -12.45 -1.47
CA LEU A 29 8.09 -12.77 -2.84
C LEU A 29 9.18 -13.85 -2.90
N ALA A 30 10.17 -13.81 -2.02
CA ALA A 30 11.21 -14.83 -1.95
C ALA A 30 10.61 -16.22 -1.65
N HIS A 31 9.66 -16.29 -0.73
CA HIS A 31 8.92 -17.50 -0.42
C HIS A 31 8.07 -17.96 -1.62
N THR A 32 7.29 -17.05 -2.21
CA THR A 32 6.38 -17.35 -3.33
C THR A 32 7.14 -17.83 -4.58
N LEU A 33 8.33 -17.29 -4.83
CA LEU A 33 9.17 -17.65 -5.98
C LEU A 33 10.13 -18.81 -5.69
N GLY A 34 10.25 -19.27 -4.44
CA GLY A 34 11.16 -20.35 -4.04
C GLY A 34 12.64 -20.00 -4.19
N ARG A 35 13.00 -18.71 -4.15
CA ARG A 35 14.39 -18.26 -4.28
C ARG A 35 14.63 -16.94 -3.54
N PRO A 36 15.85 -16.67 -3.07
CA PRO A 36 16.18 -15.38 -2.47
C PRO A 36 15.96 -14.26 -3.49
N LEU A 37 15.40 -13.15 -3.01
CA LEU A 37 15.10 -11.97 -3.79
C LEU A 37 15.60 -10.74 -3.02
N ASN A 38 16.26 -9.83 -3.74
CA ASN A 38 16.60 -8.50 -3.24
C ASN A 38 16.21 -7.51 -4.34
N ILE A 39 15.12 -6.77 -4.11
CA ILE A 39 14.62 -5.78 -5.06
C ILE A 39 15.34 -4.45 -4.82
N GLY A 40 15.71 -4.17 -3.56
CA GLY A 40 16.37 -2.94 -3.16
C GLY A 40 15.40 -1.75 -3.17
N HIS A 41 15.39 -0.97 -2.08
CA HIS A 41 14.57 0.24 -1.99
C HIS A 41 15.40 1.47 -2.38
N ILE A 42 15.61 1.66 -3.68
CA ILE A 42 16.55 2.67 -4.24
C ILE A 42 16.12 4.11 -3.90
N ASN A 43 14.82 4.40 -3.94
CA ASN A 43 14.25 5.73 -3.67
C ASN A 43 13.73 5.86 -2.24
N ARG A 44 14.47 5.35 -1.26
CA ARG A 44 14.08 5.50 0.14
C ARG A 44 14.24 6.97 0.56
N THR A 45 13.14 7.68 0.77
CA THR A 45 13.16 9.00 1.43
C THR A 45 13.82 8.85 2.81
N GLY A 46 14.89 9.61 3.05
CA GLY A 46 15.80 9.43 4.20
C GLY A 46 15.14 9.68 5.55
N ASP A 47 14.18 10.59 5.62
CA ASP A 47 13.37 10.84 6.80
C ASP A 47 11.93 10.41 6.55
N SER A 48 11.38 9.57 7.44
CA SER A 48 9.94 9.39 7.52
C SER A 48 9.36 10.69 8.07
N LEU A 49 9.20 11.71 7.24
CA LEU A 49 8.27 12.77 7.57
C LEU A 49 6.95 12.06 7.90
N PRO A 50 6.40 12.22 9.11
CA PRO A 50 5.16 11.58 9.47
C PRO A 50 4.07 12.24 8.62
N TYR A 51 3.88 11.75 7.39
CA TYR A 51 3.06 12.37 6.35
C TYR A 51 1.64 12.62 6.86
N ARG A 52 1.16 11.78 7.79
CA ARG A 52 -0.11 11.96 8.50
C ARG A 52 -0.22 13.29 9.25
N ARG A 53 0.90 13.86 9.73
CA ARG A 53 0.96 15.19 10.35
C ARG A 53 0.88 16.33 9.34
N ALA A 54 1.07 16.06 8.05
CA ALA A 54 0.88 17.06 6.99
C ALA A 54 -0.60 17.29 6.66
N PHE A 55 -1.50 16.39 7.09
CA PHE A 55 -2.94 16.49 6.84
C PHE A 55 -3.67 17.04 8.08
N THR A 56 -4.40 18.13 7.88
CA THR A 56 -5.41 18.61 8.83
C THR A 56 -6.58 17.62 8.91
N ALA A 57 -7.47 17.77 9.89
CA ALA A 57 -8.67 16.95 10.00
C ALA A 57 -9.57 17.10 8.74
N GLU A 58 -9.81 18.34 8.32
CA GLU A 58 -10.60 18.65 7.11
C GLU A 58 -10.01 17.98 5.85
N MET A 59 -8.68 18.01 5.70
CA MET A 59 -8.03 17.36 4.55
C MET A 59 -8.21 15.83 4.60
N ARG A 60 -8.16 15.22 5.78
CA ARG A 60 -8.41 13.77 5.91
C ARG A 60 -9.84 13.42 5.57
N ASP A 61 -10.81 14.22 6.00
CA ASP A 61 -12.23 13.98 5.69
C ASP A 61 -12.49 14.05 4.18
N ILE A 62 -11.87 15.02 3.49
CA ILE A 62 -11.97 15.13 2.02
C ILE A 62 -11.36 13.88 1.35
N VAL A 63 -10.14 13.49 1.76
CA VAL A 63 -9.47 12.31 1.18
C VAL A 63 -10.27 11.03 1.47
N ALA A 64 -10.80 10.87 2.68
CA ALA A 64 -11.65 9.74 3.07
C ALA A 64 -12.96 9.72 2.27
N GLY A 65 -13.56 10.88 1.98
CA GLY A 65 -14.74 10.95 1.12
C GLY A 65 -14.48 10.50 -0.32
N VAL A 66 -13.31 10.81 -0.87
CA VAL A 66 -12.94 10.44 -2.24
C VAL A 66 -12.46 8.99 -2.34
N TYR A 67 -11.61 8.55 -1.42
CA TYR A 67 -10.89 7.27 -1.46
C TYR A 67 -11.40 6.25 -0.45
N GLY A 68 -12.50 6.50 0.26
CA GLY A 68 -12.98 5.64 1.34
C GLY A 68 -13.14 4.17 0.94
N ARG A 69 -13.66 3.91 -0.26
CA ARG A 69 -13.79 2.54 -0.80
C ARG A 69 -12.43 1.85 -0.98
N ASP A 70 -11.43 2.56 -1.48
CA ASP A 70 -10.08 2.01 -1.68
C ASP A 70 -9.39 1.79 -0.34
N VAL A 71 -9.60 2.70 0.61
CA VAL A 71 -9.07 2.60 1.97
C VAL A 71 -9.63 1.39 2.70
N GLU A 72 -10.93 1.14 2.58
CA GLU A 72 -11.58 -0.08 3.09
C GLU A 72 -11.05 -1.33 2.37
N ALA A 73 -11.06 -1.34 1.02
CA ALA A 73 -10.67 -2.50 0.23
C ALA A 73 -9.20 -2.92 0.44
N PHE A 74 -8.31 -1.96 0.73
CA PHE A 74 -6.89 -2.22 0.97
C PHE A 74 -6.50 -2.28 2.46
N GLY A 75 -7.47 -2.10 3.36
CA GLY A 75 -7.26 -2.14 4.81
C GLY A 75 -6.36 -1.02 5.34
N TYR A 76 -6.48 0.17 4.77
CA TYR A 76 -5.81 1.39 5.24
C TYR A 76 -6.68 2.16 6.24
N GLY A 77 -6.07 3.14 6.93
CA GLY A 77 -6.77 4.06 7.81
C GLY A 77 -6.07 5.42 7.88
N PHE A 78 -6.85 6.47 8.18
CA PHE A 78 -6.42 7.87 8.34
C PHE A 78 -6.30 8.30 9.80
#